data_AF-A0A1M5WU27-F1
#
_entry.id   AF-A0A1M5WU27-F1
#
_cell.length_a   1.000
_cell.length_b   1.000
_cell.length_c   1.000
_cell.angle_alpha   90.00
_cell.angle_beta   90.00
_cell.angle_gamma   90.00
#
_symmetry.space_group_name_H-M   'P 1'
#
loop_
_entity.id
_entity.type
_entity.pdbx_description
1 polymer ?
#
loop_
_entity_poly.entity_id
_entity_poly.type
_entity_poly.pdbx_seq_one_letter_code
_entity_poly.pdbx_strand_id
1 'polypeptide(L)'
;MYAIKAYYVLNFKALIKDKLSLFWSLFVPALMLISSAGNGVKLQAIDMRWYWAYIIFNYYIYGLGLNCLQSKTTGSLKTAFSIKNSAVEFFIANLLTQITFSFISIFIFNIAAAILNQANFLSMTMYSTILIVLSIPVGFLCFNITLLNKISYNSMSTLINVASVVCLMFIRLESPINIINPLRNIASILLMRSPVEIISYIIISLICIGTGLYSTKKYSAISNEVR
;
A
#
# COMPACT_ATOMS: atom_id res chain seq x y z
N MET A 1 -15.70 -3.72 -18.25
CA MET A 1 -14.31 -4.06 -18.61
C MET A 1 -13.55 -2.91 -19.26
N TYR A 2 -14.10 -2.25 -20.30
CA TYR A 2 -13.42 -1.13 -20.98
C TYR A 2 -13.11 0.07 -20.07
N ALA A 3 -14.02 0.44 -19.16
CA ALA A 3 -13.78 1.51 -18.19
C ALA A 3 -12.60 1.22 -17.25
N ILE A 4 -12.50 -0.01 -16.73
CA ILE A 4 -11.39 -0.45 -15.87
C ILE A 4 -10.06 -0.31 -16.61
N LYS A 5 -10.00 -0.76 -17.87
CA LYS A 5 -8.79 -0.64 -18.70
C LYS A 5 -8.39 0.83 -18.91
N ALA A 6 -9.35 1.71 -19.18
CA ALA A 6 -9.10 3.14 -19.39
C ALA A 6 -8.54 3.80 -18.11
N TYR A 7 -9.17 3.56 -16.96
CA TYR A 7 -8.68 4.06 -15.67
C TYR A 7 -7.30 3.48 -15.32
N TYR A 8 -7.08 2.19 -15.58
CA TYR A 8 -5.78 1.56 -15.36
C TYR A 8 -4.67 2.27 -16.15
N VAL A 9 -4.88 2.49 -17.46
CA VAL A 9 -3.90 3.17 -18.31
C VAL A 9 -3.67 4.62 -17.86
N LEU A 10 -4.72 5.33 -17.46
CA LEU A 10 -4.63 6.70 -16.95
C LEU A 10 -3.77 6.76 -15.68
N ASN A 11 -4.10 5.92 -14.69
CA ASN A 11 -3.40 5.86 -13.41
C ASN A 11 -1.95 5.40 -13.58
N PHE A 12 -1.71 4.43 -14.46
CA PHE A 12 -0.36 3.96 -14.78
C PHE A 12 0.51 5.07 -15.38
N LYS A 13 -0.04 5.84 -16.34
CA LYS A 13 0.66 7.00 -16.92
C LYS A 13 0.90 8.12 -15.90
N ALA A 14 -0.09 8.39 -15.03
CA ALA A 14 0.04 9.40 -13.99
C ALA A 14 1.18 9.06 -13.01
N LEU A 15 1.25 7.80 -12.55
CA LEU A 15 2.28 7.32 -11.63
C LEU A 15 3.68 7.27 -12.26
N ILE A 16 3.80 6.89 -13.53
CA ILE A 16 5.10 6.95 -14.24
C ILE A 16 5.61 8.39 -14.37
N LYS A 17 4.70 9.34 -14.58
CA LYS A 17 5.06 10.75 -14.65
C LYS A 17 5.51 11.28 -13.29
N ASP A 18 4.94 10.77 -12.21
CA ASP A 18 5.31 11.07 -10.83
C ASP A 18 6.46 10.17 -10.33
N LYS A 19 7.66 10.41 -10.88
CA LYS A 19 8.89 9.69 -10.51
C LYS A 19 9.25 9.81 -9.03
N LEU A 20 8.77 10.87 -8.38
CA LEU A 20 9.09 11.19 -6.98
C LEU A 20 8.45 10.16 -6.03
N SER A 21 7.20 9.77 -6.30
CA SER A 21 6.47 8.77 -5.49
C SER A 21 7.15 7.39 -5.52
N LEU A 22 7.58 6.93 -6.70
CA LEU A 22 8.32 5.68 -6.85
C LEU A 22 9.65 5.73 -6.07
N PHE A 23 10.38 6.83 -6.16
CA PHE A 23 11.64 7.01 -5.47
C PHE A 23 11.49 6.93 -3.95
N TRP A 24 10.52 7.65 -3.37
CA TRP A 24 10.33 7.65 -1.91
C TRP A 24 9.90 6.30 -1.34
N SER A 25 9.10 5.53 -2.09
CA SER A 25 8.69 4.19 -1.66
C SER A 25 9.85 3.21 -1.51
N LEU A 26 10.93 3.41 -2.27
CA LEU A 26 12.13 2.56 -2.29
C LEU A 26 13.27 3.15 -1.47
N PHE A 27 13.34 4.47 -1.34
CA PHE A 27 14.44 5.17 -0.69
C PHE A 27 14.60 4.76 0.77
N VAL A 28 13.50 4.76 1.55
CA VAL A 28 13.54 4.43 2.97
C VAL A 28 13.95 2.97 3.21
N PRO A 29 13.34 1.95 2.56
CA PRO A 29 13.79 0.57 2.66
C PRO A 29 15.25 0.37 2.23
N ALA A 30 15.69 1.05 1.16
CA ALA A 30 17.05 0.93 0.67
C ALA A 30 18.08 1.46 1.68
N LEU A 31 17.83 2.62 2.32
CA LEU A 31 18.70 3.16 3.37
C LEU A 31 18.84 2.19 4.54
N MET A 32 17.72 1.64 5.00
CA MET A 32 17.74 0.66 6.09
C MET A 32 18.48 -0.63 5.70
N LEU A 33 18.37 -1.05 4.44
CA LEU A 33 19.07 -2.23 3.94
C LEU A 33 20.59 -1.99 3.89
N ILE A 34 21.03 -0.83 3.41
CA ILE A 34 22.45 -0.44 3.41
C ILE A 34 23.01 -0.39 4.83
N SER A 35 22.27 0.21 5.78
CA SER A 35 22.66 0.24 7.19
C SER A 35 22.79 -1.18 7.78
N SER A 36 21.89 -2.09 7.41
CA SER A 36 21.92 -3.49 7.87
C SER A 36 23.11 -4.25 7.29
N ALA A 37 23.42 -4.03 6.01
CA ALA A 37 24.56 -4.63 5.32
C ALA A 37 25.91 -4.16 5.90
N GLY A 38 26.03 -2.87 6.21
CA GLY A 38 27.22 -2.29 6.84
C GLY A 38 27.53 -2.87 8.23
N ASN A 39 26.53 -3.37 8.94
CA ASN A 39 26.67 -4.02 10.24
C ASN A 39 26.98 -5.52 10.15
N GLY A 40 27.19 -6.08 8.95
CA GLY A 40 27.58 -7.48 8.73
C GLY A 40 26.49 -8.51 9.03
N VAL A 41 25.24 -8.10 9.21
CA VAL A 41 24.12 -9.01 9.50
C VAL A 41 23.63 -9.67 8.22
N LYS A 42 23.90 -10.97 8.06
CA LYS A 42 23.33 -11.77 6.96
C LYS A 42 21.84 -12.02 7.22
N LEU A 43 20.99 -11.31 6.51
CA LEU A 43 19.54 -11.44 6.59
C LEU A 43 19.07 -12.63 5.74
N GLN A 44 18.21 -13.49 6.32
CA GLN A 44 17.56 -14.54 5.53
C GLN A 44 16.44 -13.94 4.68
N ALA A 45 15.99 -14.68 3.66
CA ALA A 45 14.92 -14.24 2.77
C ALA A 45 13.63 -13.84 3.52
N ILE A 46 13.32 -14.53 4.62
CA ILE A 46 12.12 -14.26 5.41
C ILE A 46 12.24 -13.00 6.29
N ASP A 47 13.45 -12.53 6.58
CA ASP A 47 13.69 -11.32 7.37
C ASP A 47 13.45 -10.05 6.55
N MET A 48 13.38 -10.17 5.22
CA MET A 48 13.07 -9.08 4.31
C MET A 48 11.60 -8.64 4.36
N ARG A 49 10.73 -9.43 5.02
CA ARG A 49 9.29 -9.17 5.15
C ARG A 49 8.95 -7.78 5.66
N TRP A 50 9.78 -7.22 6.55
CA TRP A 50 9.57 -5.90 7.13
C TRP A 50 9.68 -4.78 6.08
N TYR A 51 10.61 -4.92 5.15
CA TYR A 51 10.81 -3.97 4.05
C TYR A 51 9.68 -4.07 3.03
N TRP A 52 9.30 -5.30 2.67
CA TRP A 52 8.18 -5.52 1.76
C TRP A 52 6.86 -4.99 2.33
N ALA A 53 6.60 -5.20 3.62
CA ALA A 53 5.42 -4.67 4.29
C ALA A 53 5.34 -3.14 4.22
N TYR A 54 6.47 -2.44 4.39
CA TYR A 54 6.53 -0.99 4.22
C TYR A 54 6.24 -0.56 2.78
N ILE A 55 6.87 -1.20 1.79
CA ILE A 55 6.65 -0.87 0.37
C ILE A 55 5.17 -1.04 0.01
N ILE A 56 4.59 -2.20 0.33
CA ILE A 56 3.19 -2.54 0.08
C ILE A 56 2.25 -1.53 0.76
N PHE A 57 2.46 -1.27 2.04
CA PHE A 57 1.63 -0.35 2.81
C PHE A 57 1.63 1.05 2.19
N ASN A 58 2.79 1.56 1.77
CA ASN A 58 2.88 2.86 1.12
C ASN A 58 2.14 2.89 -0.22
N TYR A 59 2.31 1.89 -1.08
CA TYR A 59 1.58 1.85 -2.34
C TYR A 59 0.06 1.82 -2.14
N TYR A 60 -0.43 1.10 -1.15
CA TYR A 60 -1.87 1.07 -0.86
C TYR A 60 -2.37 2.37 -0.22
N ILE A 61 -1.67 2.93 0.77
CA ILE A 61 -2.17 4.13 1.45
C ILE A 61 -2.06 5.40 0.57
N TYR A 62 -0.92 5.58 -0.12
CA TYR A 62 -0.72 6.71 -1.02
C TYR A 62 -1.50 6.54 -2.31
N GLY A 63 -1.47 5.34 -2.89
CA GLY A 63 -2.06 5.09 -4.19
C GLY A 63 -3.57 4.85 -4.20
N LEU A 64 -4.16 4.26 -3.15
CA LEU A 64 -5.61 4.04 -3.05
C LEU A 64 -6.29 5.09 -2.18
N GLY A 65 -5.74 5.39 -1.02
CA GLY A 65 -6.35 6.36 -0.10
C GLY A 65 -6.14 7.80 -0.55
N LEU A 66 -4.88 8.26 -0.50
CA LEU A 66 -4.53 9.66 -0.72
C LEU A 66 -4.73 10.13 -2.16
N ASN A 67 -4.36 9.34 -3.16
CA ASN A 67 -4.56 9.70 -4.57
C ASN A 67 -6.05 9.89 -4.92
N CYS A 68 -6.93 9.05 -4.34
CA CYS A 68 -8.37 9.21 -4.54
C CYS A 68 -8.93 10.45 -3.82
N LEU A 69 -8.38 10.80 -2.66
CA LEU A 69 -8.68 12.05 -1.95
C LEU A 69 -8.19 13.28 -2.75
N GLN A 70 -7.00 13.20 -3.35
CA GLN A 70 -6.45 14.23 -4.23
C GLN A 70 -7.32 14.43 -5.47
N SER A 71 -7.78 13.34 -6.08
CA SER A 71 -8.67 13.40 -7.24
C SER A 71 -10.03 14.04 -6.90
N LYS A 72 -10.54 13.81 -5.68
CA LYS A 72 -11.75 14.45 -5.15
C LYS A 72 -11.57 15.95 -4.90
N THR A 73 -10.43 16.35 -4.35
CA THR A 73 -10.12 17.77 -4.05
C THR A 73 -9.81 18.60 -5.30
N THR A 74 -9.02 18.06 -6.23
CA THR A 74 -8.69 18.72 -7.51
C THR A 74 -9.84 18.67 -8.51
N GLY A 75 -10.77 17.72 -8.36
CA GLY A 75 -11.88 17.54 -9.28
C GLY A 75 -11.49 17.00 -10.65
N SER A 76 -10.30 16.42 -10.78
CA SER A 76 -9.73 15.92 -12.05
C SER A 76 -10.62 14.89 -12.76
N LEU A 77 -11.47 14.18 -12.01
CA LEU A 77 -12.35 13.12 -12.51
C LEU A 77 -13.84 13.51 -12.51
N LYS A 78 -14.18 14.77 -12.20
CA LYS A 78 -15.59 15.23 -12.13
C LYS A 78 -16.36 14.99 -13.42
N THR A 79 -15.75 15.27 -14.57
CA THR A 79 -16.37 15.09 -15.90
C THR A 79 -16.61 13.62 -16.21
N ALA A 80 -15.63 12.76 -15.99
CA ALA A 80 -15.74 11.32 -16.21
C ALA A 80 -16.84 10.68 -15.32
N PHE A 81 -16.88 11.04 -14.04
CA PHE A 81 -17.89 10.54 -13.10
C PHE A 81 -19.29 11.13 -13.35
N SER A 82 -19.37 12.33 -13.93
CA SER A 82 -20.65 12.96 -14.30
C SER A 82 -21.30 12.30 -15.51
N ILE A 83 -20.52 11.76 -16.45
CA ILE A 83 -21.04 11.04 -17.61
C ILE A 83 -21.55 9.66 -17.19
N LYS A 84 -20.79 8.95 -16.35
CA LYS A 84 -21.19 7.68 -15.77
C LYS A 84 -20.55 7.52 -14.40
N ASN A 85 -21.36 7.31 -13.37
CA ASN A 85 -20.83 6.98 -12.06
C ASN A 85 -20.19 5.59 -12.08
N SER A 86 -18.86 5.55 -12.12
CA SER A 86 -18.07 4.33 -12.24
C SER A 86 -17.09 4.16 -11.07
N ALA A 87 -17.56 4.41 -9.84
CA ALA A 87 -16.75 4.39 -8.63
C ALA A 87 -16.09 3.02 -8.38
N VAL A 88 -16.84 1.93 -8.63
CA VAL A 88 -16.32 0.56 -8.47
C VAL A 88 -15.27 0.25 -9.52
N GLU A 89 -15.51 0.60 -10.79
CA GLU A 89 -14.52 0.37 -11.85
C GLU A 89 -13.24 1.19 -11.63
N PHE A 90 -13.37 2.42 -11.12
CA PHE A 90 -12.24 3.27 -10.75
C PHE A 90 -11.42 2.68 -9.60
N PHE A 91 -12.08 2.20 -8.54
CA PHE A 91 -11.40 1.55 -7.42
C PHE A 91 -10.64 0.29 -7.86
N ILE A 92 -11.27 -0.60 -8.63
CA ILE A 92 -10.63 -1.84 -9.12
C ILE A 92 -9.41 -1.50 -9.99
N ALA A 93 -9.54 -0.50 -10.87
CA ALA A 93 -8.43 -0.05 -11.70
C ALA A 93 -7.27 0.51 -10.85
N ASN A 94 -7.56 1.32 -9.83
CA ASN A 94 -6.54 1.81 -8.91
C ASN A 94 -5.88 0.67 -8.14
N LEU A 95 -6.64 -0.26 -7.58
CA LEU A 95 -6.11 -1.42 -6.84
C LEU A 95 -5.14 -2.21 -7.70
N LEU A 96 -5.53 -2.49 -8.96
CA LEU A 96 -4.67 -3.19 -9.91
C LEU A 96 -3.38 -2.42 -10.21
N THR A 97 -3.46 -1.09 -10.37
CA THR A 97 -2.26 -0.27 -10.59
C THR A 97 -1.30 -0.34 -9.40
N GLN A 98 -1.81 -0.27 -8.17
CA GLN A 98 -0.97 -0.32 -6.97
C GLN A 98 -0.34 -1.70 -6.76
N ILE A 99 -1.05 -2.79 -7.11
CA ILE A 99 -0.48 -4.13 -7.12
C ILE A 99 0.67 -4.22 -8.14
N THR A 100 0.50 -3.65 -9.34
CA THR A 100 1.58 -3.68 -10.35
C THR A 100 2.80 -2.86 -9.93
N PHE A 101 2.62 -1.68 -9.31
CA PHE A 101 3.73 -0.85 -8.86
C PHE A 101 4.43 -1.40 -7.62
N SER A 102 3.68 -2.00 -6.69
CA SER A 102 4.28 -2.68 -5.53
C SER A 102 5.12 -3.86 -5.98
N PHE A 103 4.65 -4.64 -6.97
CA PHE A 103 5.43 -5.73 -7.55
C PHE A 103 6.72 -5.24 -8.21
N ILE A 104 6.66 -4.22 -9.07
CA ILE A 104 7.85 -3.65 -9.73
C ILE A 104 8.85 -3.13 -8.70
N SER A 105 8.36 -2.42 -7.68
CA SER A 105 9.23 -1.84 -6.65
C SER A 105 9.89 -2.90 -5.78
N ILE A 106 9.13 -3.90 -5.32
CA ILE A 106 9.71 -5.00 -4.55
C ILE A 106 10.68 -5.81 -5.40
N PHE A 107 10.43 -5.97 -6.70
CA PHE A 107 11.36 -6.62 -7.61
C PHE A 107 12.71 -5.89 -7.68
N ILE A 108 12.69 -4.57 -7.87
CA ILE A 108 13.90 -3.72 -7.84
C ILE A 108 14.61 -3.83 -6.48
N PHE A 109 13.84 -3.77 -5.39
CA PHE A 109 14.38 -3.90 -4.03
C PHE A 109 15.03 -5.28 -3.80
N ASN A 110 14.41 -6.36 -4.27
CA ASN A 110 14.94 -7.71 -4.12
C ASN A 110 16.24 -7.93 -4.90
N ILE A 111 16.41 -7.27 -6.06
CA ILE A 111 17.69 -7.26 -6.78
C ILE A 111 18.77 -6.61 -5.91
N ALA A 112 18.49 -5.41 -5.37
CA ALA A 112 19.44 -4.71 -4.51
C ALA A 112 19.76 -5.54 -3.24
N ALA A 113 18.76 -6.17 -2.64
CA ALA A 113 18.91 -7.03 -1.47
C ALA A 113 19.75 -8.29 -1.77
N ALA A 114 19.56 -8.90 -2.93
CA ALA A 114 20.34 -10.07 -3.35
C ALA A 114 21.83 -9.72 -3.55
N ILE A 115 22.12 -8.55 -4.13
CA ILE A 115 23.50 -8.08 -4.33
C ILE A 115 24.18 -7.77 -3.00
N LEU A 116 23.50 -7.03 -2.11
CA LEU A 116 24.10 -6.53 -0.88
C LEU A 116 24.18 -7.58 0.24
N ASN A 117 23.13 -8.40 0.39
CA ASN A 117 22.99 -9.33 1.53
C ASN A 117 23.15 -10.81 1.14
N GLN A 118 23.41 -11.11 -0.14
CA GLN A 118 23.56 -12.48 -0.67
C GLN A 118 22.34 -13.39 -0.39
N ALA A 119 21.16 -12.80 -0.19
CA ALA A 119 19.93 -13.54 0.03
C ALA A 119 19.44 -14.19 -1.29
N ASN A 120 18.80 -15.36 -1.19
CA ASN A 120 18.29 -16.06 -2.37
C ASN A 120 17.15 -15.25 -3.02
N PHE A 121 17.42 -14.74 -4.22
CA PHE A 121 16.48 -13.93 -4.99
C PHE A 121 15.15 -14.63 -5.25
N LEU A 122 15.18 -15.92 -5.60
CA LEU A 122 13.98 -16.65 -5.97
C LEU A 122 13.03 -16.80 -4.78
N SER A 123 13.54 -17.16 -3.60
CA SER A 123 12.69 -17.27 -2.41
C SER A 123 12.15 -15.90 -1.98
N MET A 124 12.94 -14.83 -2.08
CA MET A 124 12.48 -13.47 -1.81
C MET A 124 11.33 -13.04 -2.74
N THR A 125 11.46 -13.29 -4.05
CA THR A 125 10.40 -12.96 -5.02
C THR A 125 9.11 -13.75 -4.76
N MET A 126 9.21 -15.03 -4.38
CA MET A 126 8.03 -15.84 -4.03
C MET A 126 7.33 -15.30 -2.78
N TYR A 127 8.06 -15.11 -1.68
CA TYR A 127 7.47 -14.62 -0.43
C TYR A 127 6.88 -13.20 -0.57
N SER A 128 7.56 -12.31 -1.28
CA SER A 128 7.04 -10.97 -1.54
C SER A 128 5.76 -10.99 -2.39
N THR A 129 5.68 -11.86 -3.40
CA THR A 129 4.47 -11.99 -4.22
C THR A 129 3.29 -12.49 -3.40
N ILE A 130 3.51 -13.51 -2.56
CA ILE A 130 2.48 -14.01 -1.63
C ILE A 130 2.01 -12.88 -0.70
N LEU A 131 2.93 -12.09 -0.18
CA LEU A 131 2.60 -10.97 0.72
C LEU A 131 1.79 -9.88 0.02
N ILE A 132 2.07 -9.56 -1.25
CA ILE A 132 1.25 -8.60 -2.03
C ILE A 132 -0.20 -9.09 -2.13
N VAL A 133 -0.41 -10.37 -2.40
CA VAL A 133 -1.75 -10.96 -2.52
C VAL A 133 -2.48 -10.96 -1.17
N LEU A 134 -1.81 -11.41 -0.10
CA LEU A 134 -2.42 -11.46 1.23
C LEU A 134 -2.66 -10.07 1.84
N SER A 135 -1.99 -9.03 1.34
CA SER A 135 -2.20 -7.66 1.81
C SER A 135 -3.30 -6.91 1.04
N ILE A 136 -3.95 -7.50 0.03
CA ILE A 136 -5.07 -6.89 -0.70
C ILE A 136 -6.16 -6.30 0.24
N PRO A 137 -6.58 -6.96 1.33
CA PRO A 137 -7.56 -6.40 2.26
C PRO A 137 -7.13 -5.05 2.86
N VAL A 138 -5.83 -4.83 3.06
CA VAL A 138 -5.30 -3.53 3.52
C VAL A 138 -5.56 -2.44 2.48
N GLY A 139 -5.48 -2.75 1.19
CA GLY A 139 -5.84 -1.81 0.13
C GLY A 139 -7.31 -1.35 0.20
N PHE A 140 -8.23 -2.26 0.52
CA PHE A 140 -9.63 -1.92 0.78
C PHE A 140 -9.79 -1.02 2.02
N LEU A 141 -9.04 -1.31 3.09
CA LEU A 141 -9.05 -0.48 4.29
C LEU A 141 -8.53 0.94 4.00
N CYS A 142 -7.44 1.08 3.23
CA CYS A 142 -6.89 2.39 2.86
C CYS A 142 -7.90 3.25 2.09
N PHE A 143 -8.79 2.63 1.33
CA PHE A 143 -9.84 3.36 0.61
C PHE A 143 -10.86 4.03 1.54
N ASN A 144 -10.99 3.58 2.80
CA ASN A 144 -11.85 4.22 3.79
C ASN A 144 -11.43 5.67 4.11
N ILE A 145 -10.19 6.08 3.80
CA ILE A 145 -9.76 7.48 3.90
C ILE A 145 -10.65 8.40 3.05
N THR A 146 -11.21 7.89 1.95
CA THR A 146 -12.09 8.67 1.08
C THR A 146 -13.45 9.04 1.71
N LEU A 147 -13.84 8.37 2.80
CA LEU A 147 -15.03 8.70 3.59
C LEU A 147 -14.82 9.90 4.51
N LEU A 148 -13.57 10.25 4.83
CA LEU A 148 -13.25 11.40 5.66
C LEU A 148 -13.57 12.67 4.87
N ASN A 149 -14.77 13.19 5.10
CA ASN A 149 -15.21 14.46 4.54
C ASN A 149 -14.50 15.61 5.30
N LYS A 150 -14.19 16.71 4.61
CA LYS A 150 -13.57 17.93 5.14
C LYS A 150 -12.06 17.92 5.47
N ILE A 151 -11.30 16.87 5.12
CA ILE A 151 -9.85 16.85 5.35
C ILE A 151 -9.11 17.17 4.05
N SER A 152 -8.16 18.12 4.11
CA SER A 152 -7.30 18.44 2.96
C SER A 152 -6.32 17.30 2.67
N TYR A 153 -5.99 17.09 1.39
CA TYR A 153 -4.98 16.12 0.98
C TYR A 153 -3.64 16.33 1.72
N ASN A 154 -3.19 17.59 1.83
CA ASN A 154 -1.92 17.92 2.47
C ASN A 154 -1.88 17.50 3.94
N SER A 155 -2.95 17.79 4.70
CA SER A 155 -3.05 17.41 6.12
C SER A 155 -3.06 15.90 6.32
N MET A 156 -3.78 15.17 5.47
CA MET A 156 -3.84 13.71 5.57
C MET A 156 -2.49 13.08 5.17
N SER A 157 -1.84 13.62 4.14
CA SER A 157 -0.53 13.16 3.69
C SER A 157 0.55 13.38 4.75
N THR A 158 0.55 14.50 5.47
CA THR A 158 1.53 14.73 6.55
C THR A 158 1.29 13.77 7.72
N LEU A 159 0.04 13.56 8.13
CA LEU A 159 -0.30 12.60 9.19
C LEU A 159 0.14 11.18 8.84
N ILE A 160 -0.15 10.72 7.62
CA ILE A 160 0.24 9.38 7.16
C ILE A 160 1.76 9.26 7.08
N ASN A 161 2.48 10.28 6.61
CA ASN A 161 3.94 10.28 6.60
C ASN A 161 4.50 10.09 8.01
N VAL A 162 4.10 10.94 8.97
CA VAL A 162 4.57 10.85 10.35
C VAL A 162 4.24 9.48 10.96
N ALA A 163 3.00 9.01 10.80
CA ALA A 163 2.59 7.70 11.30
C ALA A 163 3.38 6.54 10.67
N SER A 164 3.64 6.59 9.36
CA SER A 164 4.40 5.55 8.64
C SER A 164 5.86 5.47 9.10
N VAL A 165 6.49 6.61 9.35
CA VAL A 165 7.87 6.67 9.86
C VAL A 165 7.95 6.12 11.28
N VAL A 166 7.03 6.55 12.16
CA VAL A 166 6.94 6.02 13.53
C VAL A 166 6.75 4.50 13.50
N CYS A 167 5.79 4.00 12.73
CA CYS A 167 5.56 2.56 12.58
C CYS A 167 6.81 1.82 12.10
N LEU A 168 7.58 2.40 11.18
CA LEU A 168 8.80 1.80 10.67
C LEU A 168 9.93 1.77 11.72
N MET A 169 10.08 2.82 12.54
CA MET A 169 11.07 2.83 13.62
C MET A 169 10.78 1.76 14.68
N PHE A 170 9.50 1.54 15.01
CA PHE A 170 9.09 0.57 16.03
C PHE A 170 8.96 -0.86 15.51
N ILE A 171 9.13 -1.11 14.21
CA ILE A 171 8.76 -2.39 13.58
C ILE A 171 9.45 -3.62 14.19
N ARG A 172 10.71 -3.46 14.66
CA ARG A 172 11.52 -4.54 15.26
C ARG A 172 11.44 -4.63 16.79
N LEU A 173 10.74 -3.71 17.46
CA LEU A 173 10.69 -3.69 18.92
C LEU A 173 9.68 -4.73 19.46
N GLU A 174 10.13 -5.59 20.36
CA GLU A 174 9.29 -6.55 21.07
C GLU A 174 8.58 -5.84 22.24
N SER A 175 7.56 -5.06 21.91
CA SER A 175 6.70 -4.37 22.88
C SER A 175 5.23 -4.68 22.59
N PRO A 176 4.36 -4.76 23.62
CA PRO A 176 2.92 -4.92 23.44
C PRO A 176 2.30 -3.81 22.57
N ILE A 177 2.90 -2.61 22.57
CA ILE A 177 2.46 -1.48 21.76
C ILE A 177 2.64 -1.78 20.26
N ASN A 178 3.66 -2.58 19.90
CA ASN A 178 3.98 -2.90 18.52
C ASN A 178 3.00 -3.92 17.90
N ILE A 179 2.07 -4.50 18.67
CA ILE A 179 0.98 -5.34 18.14
C ILE A 179 0.00 -4.51 17.28
N ILE A 180 -0.14 -3.22 17.58
CA ILE A 180 -1.02 -2.31 16.84
C ILE A 180 -0.38 -1.85 15.51
N ASN A 181 0.92 -2.03 15.35
CA ASN A 181 1.66 -1.53 14.20
C ASN A 181 1.21 -2.23 12.89
N PRO A 182 0.63 -1.49 11.93
CA PRO A 182 0.10 -2.07 10.69
C PRO A 182 1.20 -2.71 9.85
N LEU A 183 2.42 -2.17 9.87
CA LEU A 183 3.55 -2.75 9.14
C LEU A 183 3.97 -4.10 9.73
N ARG A 184 3.93 -4.22 11.05
CA ARG A 184 4.24 -5.48 11.72
C ARG A 184 3.19 -6.53 11.42
N ASN A 185 1.91 -6.14 11.47
CA ASN A 185 0.80 -7.02 11.17
C ASN A 185 0.81 -7.48 9.72
N ILE A 186 1.18 -6.63 8.75
CA ILE A 186 1.36 -7.05 7.36
C ILE A 186 2.52 -8.06 7.25
N ALA A 187 3.68 -7.76 7.85
CA ALA A 187 4.84 -8.64 7.76
C ALA A 187 4.60 -10.00 8.42
N SER A 188 3.88 -10.06 9.55
CA SER A 188 3.58 -11.31 10.26
C SER A 188 2.64 -12.23 9.48
N ILE A 189 1.95 -11.74 8.45
CA ILE A 189 1.05 -12.55 7.62
C ILE A 189 1.77 -13.76 7.03
N LEU A 190 3.02 -13.58 6.59
CA LEU A 190 3.83 -14.65 6.01
C LEU A 190 4.24 -15.74 7.02
N LEU A 191 4.17 -15.45 8.32
CA LEU A 191 4.59 -16.34 9.39
C LEU A 191 3.44 -17.02 10.12
N MET A 192 2.19 -16.79 9.71
CA MET A 192 1.05 -17.39 10.39
C MET A 192 1.14 -18.91 10.34
N ARG A 193 1.12 -19.53 11.51
CA ARG A 193 1.17 -21.00 11.65
C ARG A 193 0.03 -21.53 12.49
N SER A 194 -0.47 -20.74 13.44
CA SER A 194 -1.55 -21.19 14.32
C SER A 194 -2.92 -21.04 13.64
N PRO A 195 -3.87 -21.96 13.90
CA PRO A 195 -5.21 -21.86 13.35
C PRO A 195 -5.94 -20.59 13.82
N VAL A 196 -5.63 -20.13 15.04
CA VAL A 196 -6.21 -18.90 15.62
C VAL A 196 -5.77 -17.66 14.83
N GLU A 197 -4.48 -17.56 14.48
CA GLU A 197 -3.97 -16.46 13.64
C GLU A 197 -4.66 -16.43 12.29
N ILE A 198 -4.78 -17.58 11.63
CA ILE A 198 -5.41 -17.71 10.31
C ILE A 198 -6.88 -17.29 10.38
N ILE A 199 -7.63 -17.76 11.38
CA ILE A 199 -9.04 -17.38 11.58
C ILE A 199 -9.15 -15.87 11.82
N SER A 200 -8.28 -15.30 12.67
CA SER A 200 -8.30 -13.86 12.97
C SER A 200 -8.03 -13.02 11.72
N TYR A 201 -7.06 -13.44 10.89
CA TYR A 201 -6.78 -12.80 9.62
C TYR A 201 -7.97 -12.86 8.66
N ILE A 202 -8.63 -14.02 8.54
CA ILE A 202 -9.82 -14.16 7.67
C ILE A 202 -10.92 -13.19 8.13
N ILE A 203 -11.23 -13.15 9.42
CA ILE A 203 -12.25 -12.25 9.97
C ILE A 203 -11.90 -10.78 9.70
N ILE A 204 -10.67 -10.37 10.00
CA ILE A 204 -10.20 -9.00 9.77
C ILE A 204 -10.25 -8.66 8.27
N SER A 205 -9.86 -9.59 7.40
CA SER A 205 -9.87 -9.39 5.95
C SER A 205 -11.30 -9.15 5.43
N LEU A 206 -12.28 -9.90 5.93
CA LEU A 206 -13.70 -9.73 5.57
C LEU A 206 -14.22 -8.36 6.02
N ILE A 207 -13.85 -7.90 7.22
CA ILE A 207 -14.22 -6.57 7.73
C ILE A 207 -13.59 -5.47 6.87
N CYS A 208 -12.30 -5.61 6.52
CA CYS A 208 -11.59 -4.65 5.67
C CYS A 208 -12.22 -4.55 4.27
N ILE A 209 -12.54 -5.69 3.65
CA ILE A 209 -13.18 -5.74 2.35
C ILE A 209 -14.60 -5.15 2.42
N GLY A 210 -15.38 -5.52 3.44
CA GLY A 210 -16.75 -5.02 3.63
C GLY A 210 -16.80 -3.50 3.79
N THR A 211 -15.93 -2.95 4.64
CA THR A 211 -15.83 -1.49 4.83
C THR A 211 -15.31 -0.78 3.58
N GLY A 212 -14.30 -1.32 2.90
CA GLY A 212 -13.77 -0.76 1.66
C GLY A 212 -14.79 -0.76 0.51
N LEU A 213 -15.62 -1.81 0.39
CA LEU A 213 -16.71 -1.87 -0.58
C LEU A 213 -17.80 -0.84 -0.28
N TYR A 214 -18.14 -0.63 1.00
CA TYR A 214 -19.06 0.43 1.41
C TYR A 214 -18.52 1.81 1.02
N SER A 215 -17.24 2.08 1.31
CA SER A 215 -16.54 3.31 0.92
C SER A 215 -16.55 3.52 -0.59
N THR A 216 -16.32 2.46 -1.37
CA THR A 216 -16.35 2.50 -2.83
C THR A 216 -17.73 2.87 -3.37
N LYS A 217 -18.80 2.32 -2.80
CA LYS A 217 -20.17 2.67 -3.21
C LYS A 217 -20.52 4.12 -2.90
N LYS A 218 -19.99 4.67 -1.81
CA LYS A 218 -20.25 6.06 -1.38
C LYS A 218 -19.29 7.08 -2.02
N TYR A 219 -18.28 6.63 -2.74
CA TYR A 219 -17.29 7.51 -3.35
C TYR A 219 -17.91 8.37 -4.45
N SER A 220 -17.75 9.69 -4.32
CA SER A 220 -18.08 10.67 -5.35
C SER A 220 -16.86 11.52 -5.66
N ALA A 221 -16.48 11.60 -6.95
CA ALA A 221 -15.46 12.54 -7.42
C ALA A 221 -15.95 14.00 -7.41
N ILE A 222 -17.27 14.20 -7.26
CA ILE A 222 -17.90 15.51 -7.11
C ILE A 222 -17.85 15.87 -5.62
N SER A 223 -16.92 16.75 -5.26
CA SER A 223 -16.97 17.46 -4.00
C SER A 223 -18.12 18.47 -4.04
N ASN A 224 -19.16 18.25 -3.22
CA ASN A 224 -20.18 19.25 -2.93
C ASN A 224 -19.65 20.36 -1.99
N GLU A 225 -18.38 20.31 -1.60
CA GLU A 225 -17.78 21.14 -0.55
C GLU A 225 -16.98 22.33 -1.09
N VAL A 226 -16.79 22.44 -2.41
CA VAL A 226 -16.19 23.62 -3.08
C VAL A 226 -17.26 24.37 -3.88
N ARG A 227 -18.34 24.74 -3.19
CA ARG A 227 -19.27 25.79 -3.61
C ARG A 227 -19.24 26.90 -2.58
#